data_AF-A0A511XJX3-F1
#
_entry.id   AF-A0A511XJX3-F1
#
_cell.length_a   1.000
_cell.length_b   1.000
_cell.length_c   1.000
_cell.angle_alpha   90.00
_cell.angle_beta   90.00
_cell.angle_gamma   90.00
#
_symmetry.space_group_name_H-M   'P 1'
#
loop_
_entity.id
_entity.type
_entity.pdbx_description
1 polymer ?
#
loop_
_entity_poly.entity_id
_entity_poly.type
_entity_poly.pdbx_seq_one_letter_code
_entity_poly.pdbx_strand_id
1 'polypeptide(L)'
;MSVRRWLRDMRLSLALLGPFGGARSIPDVPACTVRDPWPGNAANGELIVQGSATHGGVTRILSYLHWSEPNWPVPFVSWFQGFEWLRDLRELGSESARAKARSMVATWTGQPMSDTALRDPAITGARIASWLSHYDFFAASADDTFRHNLMVHIALEARTIMALMPTGRHDWTSLRALKGLLAAAIALPGQTGFLARYMRLIDPELDCQILADGCHASRSPEAQFLVLRELAEMRLMLQTARIPMPTALAAALDRMAPVLRAFRHGDGHLALFNGAAPHEPALIDQVIARALPRGHVLARGMPDGRFIRAASGNTVLFADGGPPAPPGFDALAHGGLLSMELSSGRSRIVVNCGASGLPAWRGVLRDAPAHSVLSIPVCPPVQWDENDHIKTRPTVTSRHEVLGADHLIELSSDCYRQTGVTTYHRRLYLSQEGTDLRGEDRLDCAGPLPEFLLRFHLHPDVKVELEDTDILLHTQEEMWCFRSDGYSSIEESVWFGGPRPVSTLQIVVRPAELAAETEKAAQSSLESEIYGDTLPSAETENSISQPEQDERSTETDADHADTPETLRAEVSQHSETVSETRTDTPEHDTSALHSEEPAPEPPVFASAIRWAFTRLDG
;
A
#
# COMPACT_ATOMS: atom_id res chain seq x y z
N MET A 1 -14.07 17.30 -26.42
CA MET A 1 -12.81 16.63 -26.01
C MET A 1 -12.04 17.55 -25.07
N SER A 2 -11.28 17.04 -24.09
CA SER A 2 -10.51 17.89 -23.16
C SER A 2 -9.28 18.52 -23.84
N VAL A 3 -8.98 19.78 -23.52
CA VAL A 3 -7.80 20.51 -24.00
C VAL A 3 -6.50 19.76 -23.69
N ARG A 4 -6.41 19.09 -22.53
CA ARG A 4 -5.24 18.26 -22.17
C ARG A 4 -5.00 17.11 -23.15
N ARG A 5 -6.07 16.52 -23.71
CA ARG A 5 -5.97 15.46 -24.72
C ARG A 5 -5.53 16.02 -26.08
N TRP A 6 -6.12 17.12 -26.53
CA TRP A 6 -5.71 17.77 -27.78
C TRP A 6 -4.23 18.22 -27.76
N LEU A 7 -3.76 18.86 -26.68
CA LEU A 7 -2.35 19.22 -26.51
C LEU A 7 -1.41 18.00 -26.49
N ARG A 8 -1.86 16.88 -25.91
CA ARG A 8 -1.11 15.62 -25.91
C ARG A 8 -1.02 15.03 -27.33
N ASP A 9 -2.14 14.98 -28.03
CA ASP A 9 -2.22 14.40 -29.38
C ASP A 9 -1.40 15.25 -30.37
N MET A 10 -1.38 16.58 -30.23
CA MET A 10 -0.45 17.46 -30.96
C MET A 10 1.03 17.16 -30.67
N ARG A 11 1.41 16.99 -29.38
CA ARG A 11 2.80 16.67 -29.00
C ARG A 11 3.25 15.33 -29.57
N LEU A 12 2.36 14.34 -29.63
CA LEU A 12 2.62 13.04 -30.27
C LEU A 12 2.86 13.21 -31.78
N SER A 13 1.98 13.92 -32.48
CA SER A 13 2.15 14.21 -33.92
C SER A 13 3.47 14.92 -34.21
N LEU A 14 3.83 15.93 -33.42
CA LEU A 14 5.11 16.65 -33.56
C LEU A 14 6.33 15.78 -33.21
N ALA A 15 6.22 14.83 -32.28
CA ALA A 15 7.29 13.89 -31.97
C ALA A 15 7.55 12.88 -33.10
N LEU A 16 6.50 12.48 -33.83
CA LEU A 16 6.57 11.56 -34.96
C LEU A 16 7.02 12.23 -36.27
N LEU A 17 6.72 13.53 -36.47
CA LEU A 17 7.13 14.30 -37.66
C LEU A 17 8.66 14.51 -37.78
N GLY A 18 9.41 14.31 -36.69
CA GLY A 18 10.86 14.51 -36.68
C GLY A 18 11.30 15.98 -36.68
N PRO A 19 12.62 16.26 -36.59
CA PRO A 19 13.12 17.63 -36.62
C PRO A 19 13.10 18.21 -38.04
N PHE A 20 12.58 19.43 -38.19
CA PHE A 20 12.80 20.28 -39.36
C PHE A 20 14.27 20.73 -39.42
N GLY A 21 15.15 19.83 -39.85
CA GLY A 21 16.59 20.07 -39.93
C GLY A 21 17.42 18.80 -39.80
N GLY A 22 17.58 18.08 -40.92
CA GLY A 22 18.55 16.99 -41.07
C GLY A 22 18.30 15.78 -40.16
N ALA A 23 17.65 14.75 -40.70
CA ALA A 23 17.67 13.43 -40.08
C ALA A 23 19.13 12.93 -40.01
N ARG A 24 19.74 12.99 -38.82
CA ARG A 24 21.00 12.28 -38.55
C ARG A 24 20.73 10.79 -38.78
N SER A 25 21.61 10.15 -39.55
CA SER A 25 21.46 8.74 -39.91
C SER A 25 21.21 7.89 -38.67
N ILE A 26 20.11 7.14 -38.68
CA ILE A 26 19.81 6.14 -37.66
C ILE A 26 20.61 4.89 -38.07
N PRO A 27 21.52 4.39 -37.22
CA PRO A 27 22.31 3.21 -37.53
C PRO A 27 21.44 1.95 -37.49
N ASP A 28 21.76 0.97 -38.33
CA ASP A 28 21.04 -0.31 -38.42
C ASP A 28 21.31 -1.23 -37.21
N VAL A 29 22.38 -0.93 -36.46
CA VAL A 29 22.78 -1.62 -35.24
C VAL A 29 22.86 -0.64 -34.05
N PRO A 30 22.55 -1.06 -32.81
CA PRO A 30 22.75 -0.24 -31.62
C PRO A 30 24.24 0.04 -31.42
N ALA A 31 24.60 1.29 -31.12
CA ALA A 31 25.99 1.68 -30.91
C ALA A 31 26.64 1.07 -29.65
N CYS A 32 25.82 0.54 -28.74
CA CYS A 32 26.24 -0.16 -27.53
C CYS A 32 25.17 -1.19 -27.13
N THR A 33 25.57 -2.44 -26.89
CA THR A 33 24.66 -3.52 -26.49
C THR A 33 24.20 -3.33 -25.04
N VAL A 34 22.89 -3.12 -24.87
CA VAL A 34 22.21 -3.21 -23.56
C VAL A 34 22.00 -4.69 -23.20
N ARG A 35 21.89 -5.04 -21.92
CA ARG A 35 21.64 -6.42 -21.48
C ARG A 35 20.57 -6.47 -20.41
N ASP A 36 19.61 -7.38 -20.56
CA ASP A 36 18.67 -7.73 -19.50
C ASP A 36 19.41 -8.57 -18.44
N PRO A 37 19.52 -8.09 -17.19
CA PRO A 37 20.25 -8.79 -16.14
C PRO A 37 19.37 -9.77 -15.35
N TRP A 38 18.07 -9.87 -15.64
CA TRP A 38 17.10 -10.67 -14.91
C TRP A 38 16.87 -12.03 -15.59
N PRO A 39 16.49 -13.10 -14.85
CA PRO A 39 16.17 -14.41 -15.42
C PRO A 39 14.86 -14.38 -16.21
N GLY A 40 14.73 -15.25 -17.21
CA GLY A 40 13.48 -15.55 -17.89
C GLY A 40 12.83 -16.87 -17.45
N ASN A 41 11.69 -17.18 -18.03
CA ASN A 41 10.96 -18.43 -17.82
C ASN A 41 10.85 -19.23 -19.13
N ALA A 42 11.72 -20.22 -19.32
CA ALA A 42 11.75 -21.05 -20.53
C ALA A 42 10.42 -21.79 -20.81
N ALA A 43 9.65 -22.15 -19.78
CA ALA A 43 8.34 -22.79 -19.97
C ALA A 43 7.29 -21.82 -20.53
N ASN A 44 7.33 -20.55 -20.12
CA ASN A 44 6.51 -19.51 -20.76
C ASN A 44 7.01 -19.21 -22.18
N GLY A 45 8.32 -19.27 -22.41
CA GLY A 45 8.92 -19.18 -23.75
C GLY A 45 8.38 -20.26 -24.69
N GLU A 46 8.22 -21.49 -24.22
CA GLU A 46 7.70 -22.61 -25.00
C GLU A 46 6.20 -22.41 -25.34
N LEU A 47 5.40 -21.93 -24.37
CA LEU A 47 4.02 -21.50 -24.65
C LEU A 47 3.97 -20.42 -25.74
N ILE A 48 4.87 -19.43 -25.69
CA ILE A 48 4.94 -18.33 -26.67
C ILE A 48 5.31 -18.86 -28.06
N VAL A 49 6.25 -19.79 -28.17
CA VAL A 49 6.52 -20.51 -29.44
C VAL A 49 5.24 -21.16 -29.95
N GLN A 50 4.54 -21.93 -29.12
CA GLN A 50 3.29 -22.63 -29.44
C GLN A 50 2.07 -21.70 -29.70
N GLY A 51 2.17 -20.40 -29.41
CA GLY A 51 1.11 -19.42 -29.68
C GLY A 51 0.14 -19.17 -28.52
N SER A 52 0.59 -19.37 -27.28
CA SER A 52 -0.09 -18.91 -26.07
C SER A 52 0.90 -18.19 -25.14
N ALA A 53 0.44 -17.54 -24.09
CA ALA A 53 1.31 -16.88 -23.13
C ALA A 53 0.63 -16.75 -21.77
N THR A 54 1.42 -16.83 -20.69
CA THR A 54 0.93 -16.71 -19.31
C THR A 54 1.59 -15.51 -18.62
N HIS A 55 0.78 -14.64 -18.03
CA HIS A 55 1.26 -13.55 -17.17
C HIS A 55 0.22 -13.20 -16.10
N GLY A 56 0.65 -12.88 -14.88
CA GLY A 56 -0.26 -12.51 -13.77
C GLY A 56 -1.29 -13.61 -13.43
N GLY A 57 -0.91 -14.88 -13.57
CA GLY A 57 -1.82 -16.02 -13.39
C GLY A 57 -2.82 -16.25 -14.54
N VAL A 58 -2.77 -15.45 -15.61
CA VAL A 58 -3.73 -15.51 -16.73
C VAL A 58 -3.03 -15.95 -18.01
N THR A 59 -3.54 -17.03 -18.61
CA THR A 59 -3.13 -17.51 -19.93
C THR A 59 -4.03 -16.92 -21.03
N ARG A 60 -3.44 -16.59 -22.19
CA ARG A 60 -4.13 -16.20 -23.43
C ARG A 60 -3.54 -16.87 -24.65
N ILE A 61 -4.36 -17.06 -25.68
CA ILE A 61 -3.92 -17.47 -27.03
C ILE A 61 -3.49 -16.21 -27.79
N LEU A 62 -2.39 -16.30 -28.53
CA LEU A 62 -1.78 -15.19 -29.25
C LEU A 62 -2.12 -15.26 -30.75
N SER A 63 -2.96 -14.34 -31.21
CA SER A 63 -3.32 -14.20 -32.64
C SER A 63 -2.42 -13.18 -33.34
N TYR A 64 -2.19 -13.38 -34.64
CA TYR A 64 -1.43 -12.44 -35.48
C TYR A 64 -2.06 -11.04 -35.46
N LEU A 65 -1.25 -9.98 -35.29
CA LEU A 65 -1.66 -8.58 -35.10
C LEU A 65 -2.52 -8.24 -33.86
N HIS A 66 -2.96 -9.22 -33.06
CA HIS A 66 -3.83 -8.96 -31.90
C HIS A 66 -3.00 -8.70 -30.63
N TRP A 67 -2.67 -7.43 -30.41
CA TRP A 67 -1.82 -6.99 -29.30
C TRP A 67 -2.58 -6.56 -28.03
N SER A 68 -3.90 -6.49 -28.09
CA SER A 68 -4.79 -6.23 -26.96
C SER A 68 -6.22 -6.57 -27.33
N GLU A 69 -6.95 -7.23 -26.44
CA GLU A 69 -8.40 -7.45 -26.57
C GLU A 69 -9.15 -6.77 -25.41
N PRO A 70 -10.41 -6.34 -25.59
CA PRO A 70 -11.22 -5.76 -24.51
C PRO A 70 -11.43 -6.67 -23.29
N ASN A 71 -11.22 -7.99 -23.44
CA ASN A 71 -11.36 -8.99 -22.38
C ASN A 71 -10.00 -9.50 -21.82
N TRP A 72 -8.89 -8.85 -22.17
CA TRP A 72 -7.58 -9.15 -21.59
C TRP A 72 -7.31 -8.23 -20.39
N PRO A 73 -6.84 -8.76 -19.24
CA PRO A 73 -6.50 -7.93 -18.09
C PRO A 73 -5.41 -6.91 -18.44
N VAL A 74 -5.55 -5.67 -17.94
CA VAL A 74 -4.58 -4.59 -18.18
C VAL A 74 -3.14 -4.99 -17.85
N PRO A 75 -2.82 -5.73 -16.76
CA PRO A 75 -1.46 -6.22 -16.52
C PRO A 75 -0.92 -7.12 -17.64
N PHE A 76 -1.74 -8.02 -18.17
CA PHE A 76 -1.36 -8.90 -19.29
C PHE A 76 -1.07 -8.09 -20.55
N VAL A 77 -1.94 -7.13 -20.89
CA VAL A 77 -1.74 -6.24 -22.06
C VAL A 77 -0.46 -5.41 -21.92
N SER A 78 -0.22 -4.83 -20.74
CA SER A 78 0.98 -4.03 -20.46
C SER A 78 2.27 -4.84 -20.57
N TRP A 79 2.29 -6.07 -20.05
CA TRP A 79 3.43 -6.98 -20.19
C TRP A 79 3.64 -7.45 -21.65
N PHE A 80 2.55 -7.82 -22.33
CA PHE A 80 2.61 -8.34 -23.70
C PHE A 80 3.07 -7.27 -24.69
N GLN A 81 2.52 -6.07 -24.60
CA GLN A 81 2.99 -4.92 -25.38
C GLN A 81 4.32 -4.36 -24.88
N GLY A 82 4.74 -4.65 -23.64
CA GLY A 82 6.03 -4.28 -23.09
C GLY A 82 7.20 -5.14 -23.58
N PHE A 83 6.95 -6.21 -24.35
CA PHE A 83 7.94 -7.15 -24.89
C PHE A 83 8.86 -7.81 -23.84
N GLU A 84 8.53 -7.72 -22.54
CA GLU A 84 9.38 -8.26 -21.46
C GLU A 84 9.57 -9.78 -21.60
N TRP A 85 8.59 -10.47 -22.19
CA TRP A 85 8.61 -11.88 -22.56
C TRP A 85 9.71 -12.28 -23.56
N LEU A 86 10.45 -11.33 -24.16
CA LEU A 86 11.66 -11.67 -24.93
C LEU A 86 12.72 -12.35 -24.06
N ARG A 87 12.72 -12.13 -22.73
CA ARG A 87 13.58 -12.89 -21.81
C ARG A 87 13.20 -14.36 -21.74
N ASP A 88 11.91 -14.69 -21.82
CA ASP A 88 11.39 -16.06 -21.72
C ASP A 88 11.78 -16.88 -22.96
N LEU A 89 11.72 -16.25 -24.14
CA LEU A 89 12.23 -16.83 -25.39
C LEU A 89 13.76 -16.93 -25.42
N ARG A 90 14.49 -15.96 -24.83
CA ARG A 90 15.96 -16.04 -24.68
C ARG A 90 16.38 -17.16 -23.73
N GLU A 91 15.64 -17.38 -22.63
CA GLU A 91 15.88 -18.46 -21.68
C GLU A 91 15.63 -19.85 -22.31
N LEU A 92 14.59 -19.97 -23.15
CA LEU A 92 14.36 -21.17 -23.95
C LEU A 92 15.46 -21.39 -25.02
N GLY A 93 16.01 -20.31 -25.59
CA GLY A 93 17.23 -20.31 -26.40
C GLY A 93 17.16 -21.01 -27.77
N SER A 94 16.04 -21.66 -28.10
CA SER A 94 15.87 -22.45 -29.33
C SER A 94 15.77 -21.61 -30.60
N GLU A 95 16.02 -22.21 -31.77
CA GLU A 95 15.84 -21.51 -33.05
C GLU A 95 14.36 -21.18 -33.32
N SER A 96 13.42 -22.00 -32.84
CA SER A 96 11.99 -21.67 -32.88
C SER A 96 11.66 -20.46 -32.00
N ALA A 97 12.29 -20.32 -30.82
CA ALA A 97 12.16 -19.14 -29.98
C ALA A 97 12.75 -17.87 -30.63
N ARG A 98 13.93 -17.98 -31.25
CA ARG A 98 14.56 -16.90 -32.03
C ARG A 98 13.68 -16.46 -33.20
N ALA A 99 13.18 -17.41 -33.99
CA ALA A 99 12.29 -17.14 -35.13
C ALA A 99 10.97 -16.52 -34.67
N LYS A 100 10.38 -17.01 -33.56
CA LYS A 100 9.16 -16.45 -32.96
C LYS A 100 9.36 -15.00 -32.50
N ALA A 101 10.45 -14.73 -31.78
CA ALA A 101 10.82 -13.38 -31.35
C ALA A 101 10.94 -12.42 -32.54
N ARG A 102 11.71 -12.79 -33.57
CA ARG A 102 11.90 -11.97 -34.77
C ARG A 102 10.58 -11.73 -35.52
N SER A 103 9.76 -12.76 -35.69
CA SER A 103 8.45 -12.68 -36.35
C SER A 103 7.48 -11.76 -35.61
N MET A 104 7.41 -11.87 -34.27
CA MET A 104 6.52 -11.04 -33.45
C MET A 104 7.00 -9.57 -33.40
N VAL A 105 8.31 -9.32 -33.31
CA VAL A 105 8.85 -7.95 -33.40
C VAL A 105 8.60 -7.35 -34.79
N ALA A 106 8.81 -8.10 -35.88
CA ALA A 106 8.47 -7.65 -37.24
C ALA A 106 6.97 -7.34 -37.40
N THR A 107 6.11 -8.13 -36.76
CA THR A 107 4.65 -7.91 -36.76
C THR A 107 4.27 -6.63 -35.98
N TRP A 108 5.03 -6.24 -34.96
CA TRP A 108 4.86 -4.95 -34.29
C TRP A 108 5.38 -3.78 -35.11
N THR A 109 6.62 -3.84 -35.60
CA THR A 109 7.22 -2.75 -36.38
C THR A 109 6.62 -2.59 -37.78
N GLY A 110 5.94 -3.60 -38.31
CA GLY A 110 5.16 -3.51 -39.55
C GLY A 110 3.83 -2.75 -39.44
N GLN A 111 3.38 -2.38 -38.23
CA GLN A 111 2.13 -1.64 -38.04
C GLN A 111 2.31 -0.11 -38.15
N PRO A 112 1.30 0.63 -38.64
CA PRO A 112 1.31 2.09 -38.57
C PRO A 112 1.42 2.61 -37.13
N MET A 113 2.24 3.63 -36.92
CA MET A 113 2.45 4.24 -35.59
C MET A 113 1.20 4.94 -35.01
N SER A 114 0.15 5.14 -35.82
CA SER A 114 -1.19 5.57 -35.38
C SER A 114 -1.96 4.47 -34.64
N ASP A 115 -1.73 3.23 -35.04
CA ASP A 115 -2.49 2.04 -34.65
C ASP A 115 -1.75 1.32 -33.50
N THR A 116 -0.42 1.41 -33.52
CA THR A 116 0.45 1.08 -32.40
C THR A 116 0.05 1.84 -31.13
N ALA A 117 -0.15 1.11 -30.02
CA ALA A 117 -0.64 1.68 -28.76
C ALA A 117 0.42 2.46 -27.95
N LEU A 118 1.01 3.50 -28.55
CA LEU A 118 2.02 4.40 -27.96
C LEU A 118 1.44 5.35 -26.89
N ARG A 119 0.46 4.89 -26.10
CA ARG A 119 -0.33 5.66 -25.14
C ARG A 119 0.16 5.58 -23.70
N ASP A 120 1.08 4.68 -23.39
CA ASP A 120 1.72 4.61 -22.08
C ASP A 120 3.25 4.66 -22.25
N PRO A 121 3.94 5.68 -21.69
CA PRO A 121 5.39 5.80 -21.81
C PRO A 121 6.14 4.70 -21.04
N ALA A 122 5.54 4.05 -20.05
CA ALA A 122 6.13 2.93 -19.31
C ALA A 122 6.10 1.62 -20.11
N ILE A 123 4.98 1.30 -20.77
CA ILE A 123 4.89 0.16 -21.70
C ILE A 123 5.88 0.36 -22.85
N THR A 124 5.91 1.58 -23.41
CA THR A 124 6.84 2.00 -24.45
C THR A 124 8.31 1.89 -23.98
N GLY A 125 8.59 2.29 -22.75
CA GLY A 125 9.93 2.18 -22.15
C GLY A 125 10.38 0.74 -21.92
N ALA A 126 9.50 -0.12 -21.41
CA ALA A 126 9.75 -1.56 -21.29
C ALA A 126 10.01 -2.22 -22.65
N ARG A 127 9.25 -1.84 -23.69
CA ARG A 127 9.42 -2.39 -25.05
C ARG A 127 10.76 -2.03 -25.67
N ILE A 128 11.16 -0.75 -25.61
CA ILE A 128 12.48 -0.30 -26.07
C ILE A 128 13.60 -1.01 -25.30
N ALA A 129 13.52 -1.06 -23.96
CA ALA A 129 14.51 -1.74 -23.15
C ALA A 129 14.58 -3.24 -23.48
N SER A 130 13.44 -3.92 -23.64
CA SER A 130 13.38 -5.34 -23.95
C SER A 130 13.95 -5.66 -25.33
N TRP A 131 13.65 -4.86 -26.37
CA TRP A 131 14.24 -5.02 -27.71
C TRP A 131 15.76 -4.84 -27.70
N LEU A 132 16.27 -3.77 -27.08
CA LEU A 132 17.70 -3.48 -27.04
C LEU A 132 18.48 -4.51 -26.20
N SER A 133 17.93 -4.89 -25.04
CA SER A 133 18.50 -5.90 -24.14
C SER A 133 18.52 -7.33 -24.70
N HIS A 134 17.76 -7.58 -25.76
CA HIS A 134 17.67 -8.89 -26.44
C HIS A 134 18.11 -8.83 -27.92
N TYR A 135 18.70 -7.72 -28.37
CA TYR A 135 19.06 -7.50 -29.77
C TYR A 135 19.95 -8.63 -30.33
N ASP A 136 20.96 -9.05 -29.57
CA ASP A 136 21.88 -10.14 -29.91
C ASP A 136 21.16 -11.50 -30.14
N PHE A 137 20.01 -11.72 -29.49
CA PHE A 137 19.27 -12.99 -29.57
C PHE A 137 18.45 -13.12 -30.86
N PHE A 138 17.75 -12.06 -31.28
CA PHE A 138 16.80 -12.12 -32.41
C PHE A 138 17.16 -11.22 -33.61
N ALA A 139 17.79 -10.06 -33.39
CA ALA A 139 18.00 -9.02 -34.39
C ALA A 139 19.40 -9.04 -35.04
N ALA A 140 20.45 -9.35 -34.27
CA ALA A 140 21.83 -9.35 -34.77
C ALA A 140 22.03 -10.32 -35.97
N SER A 141 21.31 -11.45 -35.98
CA SER A 141 21.31 -12.45 -37.06
C SER A 141 20.17 -12.32 -38.07
N ALA A 142 19.46 -11.18 -38.10
CA ALA A 142 18.45 -10.88 -39.13
C ALA A 142 19.09 -10.33 -40.43
N ASP A 143 18.24 -9.91 -41.37
CA ASP A 143 18.61 -9.08 -42.52
C ASP A 143 18.74 -7.59 -42.15
N ASP A 144 19.32 -6.79 -43.06
CA ASP A 144 19.53 -5.36 -42.85
C ASP A 144 18.23 -4.54 -42.83
N THR A 145 17.18 -4.97 -43.55
CA THR A 145 15.89 -4.26 -43.57
C THR A 145 15.18 -4.40 -42.22
N PHE A 146 15.17 -5.60 -41.63
CA PHE A 146 14.66 -5.83 -40.28
C PHE A 146 15.45 -4.99 -39.24
N ARG A 147 16.79 -5.01 -39.34
CA ARG A 147 17.68 -4.22 -38.48
C ARG A 147 17.37 -2.72 -38.55
N HIS A 148 17.36 -2.15 -39.75
CA HIS A 148 17.05 -0.75 -39.98
C HIS A 148 15.69 -0.35 -39.42
N ASN A 149 14.64 -1.11 -39.78
CA ASN A 149 13.27 -0.82 -39.36
C ASN A 149 13.11 -0.85 -37.82
N LEU A 150 13.75 -1.81 -37.14
CA LEU A 150 13.76 -1.89 -35.68
C LEU A 150 14.40 -0.64 -35.05
N MET A 151 15.56 -0.21 -35.55
CA MET A 151 16.27 0.95 -35.02
C MET A 151 15.53 2.27 -35.30
N VAL A 152 14.86 2.37 -36.46
CA VAL A 152 13.95 3.50 -36.78
C VAL A 152 12.75 3.53 -35.83
N HIS A 153 12.12 2.39 -35.55
CA HIS A 153 11.00 2.31 -34.59
C HIS A 153 11.43 2.66 -33.17
N ILE A 154 12.57 2.17 -32.70
CA ILE A 154 13.15 2.56 -31.40
C ILE A 154 13.33 4.08 -31.31
N ALA A 155 13.82 4.72 -32.38
CA ALA A 155 13.98 6.17 -32.41
C ALA A 155 12.64 6.93 -32.40
N LEU A 156 11.57 6.39 -32.97
CA LEU A 156 10.22 6.98 -32.94
C LEU A 156 9.55 6.80 -31.57
N GLU A 157 9.57 5.59 -31.03
CA GLU A 157 9.00 5.29 -29.71
C GLU A 157 9.71 6.08 -28.59
N ALA A 158 11.04 6.26 -28.67
CA ALA A 158 11.79 7.09 -27.72
C ALA A 158 11.41 8.59 -27.80
N ARG A 159 11.09 9.12 -28.99
CA ARG A 159 10.58 10.50 -29.13
C ARG A 159 9.20 10.65 -28.48
N THR A 160 8.35 9.63 -28.58
CA THR A 160 7.06 9.59 -27.87
C THR A 160 7.23 9.62 -26.36
N ILE A 161 8.17 8.85 -25.77
CA ILE A 161 8.48 8.94 -24.33
C ILE A 161 8.92 10.37 -23.96
N MET A 162 9.82 11.00 -24.73
CA MET A 162 10.27 12.37 -24.47
C MET A 162 9.12 13.40 -24.46
N ALA A 163 8.08 13.18 -25.26
CA ALA A 163 6.93 14.08 -25.43
C ALA A 163 5.82 13.85 -24.38
N LEU A 164 5.70 12.62 -23.86
CA LEU A 164 4.72 12.24 -22.84
C LEU A 164 5.21 12.46 -21.41
N MET A 165 6.51 12.30 -21.13
CA MET A 165 7.07 12.48 -19.78
C MET A 165 7.26 13.97 -19.39
N PRO A 166 7.23 14.32 -18.09
CA PRO A 166 6.88 13.47 -16.96
C PRO A 166 5.38 13.18 -16.90
N THR A 167 5.04 12.03 -16.34
CA THR A 167 3.66 11.64 -16.00
C THR A 167 3.23 12.25 -14.67
N GLY A 168 1.92 12.34 -14.43
CA GLY A 168 1.35 12.59 -13.09
C GLY A 168 1.23 11.31 -12.24
N ARG A 169 2.13 10.36 -12.46
CA ARG A 169 2.26 9.09 -11.73
C ARG A 169 3.71 8.99 -11.28
N HIS A 170 3.91 8.74 -9.99
CA HIS A 170 5.21 8.61 -9.34
C HIS A 170 5.29 7.22 -8.71
N ASP A 171 5.62 6.26 -9.55
CA ASP A 171 5.79 4.85 -9.21
C ASP A 171 6.88 4.24 -10.13
N TRP A 172 7.17 2.95 -9.98
CA TRP A 172 8.16 2.25 -10.82
C TRP A 172 7.89 2.33 -12.33
N THR A 173 6.66 2.66 -12.77
CA THR A 173 6.32 2.79 -14.20
C THR A 173 6.91 4.07 -14.82
N SER A 174 7.02 5.17 -14.07
CA SER A 174 7.69 6.38 -14.57
C SER A 174 9.19 6.15 -14.74
N LEU A 175 9.84 5.47 -13.78
CA LEU A 175 11.25 5.08 -13.86
C LEU A 175 11.51 4.10 -15.01
N ARG A 176 10.60 3.16 -15.26
CA ARG A 176 10.62 2.26 -16.43
C ARG A 176 10.53 3.01 -17.77
N ALA A 177 9.76 4.10 -17.83
CA ALA A 177 9.75 4.98 -19.00
C ALA A 177 11.12 5.68 -19.19
N LEU A 178 11.72 6.18 -18.11
CA LEU A 178 13.06 6.77 -18.13
C LEU A 178 14.14 5.74 -18.51
N LYS A 179 14.03 4.48 -18.06
CA LYS A 179 14.92 3.38 -18.43
C LYS A 179 14.91 3.10 -19.93
N GLY A 180 13.73 3.05 -20.55
CA GLY A 180 13.63 2.90 -22.02
C GLY A 180 14.22 4.07 -22.78
N LEU A 181 14.05 5.30 -22.28
CA LEU A 181 14.67 6.51 -22.84
C LEU A 181 16.20 6.50 -22.71
N LEU A 182 16.73 6.00 -21.59
CA LEU A 182 18.16 5.79 -21.37
C LEU A 182 18.73 4.71 -22.31
N ALA A 183 18.03 3.57 -22.46
CA ALA A 183 18.41 2.52 -23.39
C ALA A 183 18.48 3.05 -24.83
N ALA A 184 17.47 3.81 -25.28
CA ALA A 184 17.48 4.48 -26.58
C ALA A 184 18.64 5.48 -26.71
N ALA A 185 18.95 6.26 -25.67
CA ALA A 185 20.06 7.20 -25.67
C ALA A 185 21.43 6.52 -25.84
N ILE A 186 21.59 5.33 -25.24
CA ILE A 186 22.81 4.50 -25.31
C ILE A 186 22.94 3.82 -26.68
N ALA A 187 21.83 3.34 -27.24
CA ALA A 187 21.81 2.72 -28.56
C ALA A 187 21.95 3.73 -29.72
N LEU A 188 21.49 4.97 -29.53
CA LEU A 188 21.43 6.03 -30.54
C LEU A 188 22.17 7.31 -30.10
N PRO A 189 23.50 7.29 -29.85
CA PRO A 189 24.23 8.43 -29.28
C PRO A 189 24.22 9.69 -30.15
N GLY A 190 23.99 9.57 -31.47
CA GLY A 190 23.78 10.72 -32.36
C GLY A 190 22.52 11.54 -32.04
N GLN A 191 21.55 10.95 -31.34
CA GLN A 191 20.29 11.54 -30.90
C GLN A 191 20.39 12.06 -29.45
N THR A 192 21.36 12.95 -29.21
CA THR A 192 21.74 13.48 -27.87
C THR A 192 20.59 14.02 -27.01
N GLY A 193 19.49 14.44 -27.63
CA GLY A 193 18.26 14.86 -26.94
C GLY A 193 17.66 13.80 -26.01
N PHE A 194 17.82 12.50 -26.31
CA PHE A 194 17.33 11.42 -25.44
C PHE A 194 18.04 11.45 -24.07
N LEU A 195 19.38 11.52 -24.06
CA LEU A 195 20.17 11.57 -22.83
C LEU A 195 19.90 12.86 -22.04
N ALA A 196 19.84 14.01 -22.72
CA ALA A 196 19.54 15.29 -22.10
C ALA A 196 18.12 15.36 -21.52
N ARG A 197 17.16 14.61 -22.08
CA ARG A 197 15.80 14.48 -21.53
C ARG A 197 15.75 13.53 -20.34
N TYR A 198 16.49 12.42 -20.37
CA TYR A 198 16.66 11.51 -19.22
C TYR A 198 17.28 12.24 -18.02
N MET A 199 18.45 12.87 -18.19
CA MET A 199 19.21 13.52 -17.10
C MET A 199 18.42 14.65 -16.43
N ARG A 200 17.53 15.33 -17.15
CA ARG A 200 16.65 16.38 -16.59
C ARG A 200 15.44 15.84 -15.83
N LEU A 201 15.07 14.57 -16.03
CA LEU A 201 13.87 13.97 -15.45
C LEU A 201 14.16 12.98 -14.33
N ILE A 202 15.35 12.36 -14.29
CA ILE A 202 15.65 11.33 -13.31
C ILE A 202 15.75 11.88 -11.88
N ASP A 203 16.51 12.94 -11.62
CA ASP A 203 16.71 13.43 -10.26
C ASP A 203 15.39 13.86 -9.57
N PRO A 204 14.50 14.68 -10.17
CA PRO A 204 13.22 15.05 -9.54
C PRO A 204 12.23 13.89 -9.35
N GLU A 205 12.33 12.83 -10.15
CA GLU A 205 11.50 11.62 -10.04
C GLU A 205 12.00 10.71 -8.91
N LEU A 206 13.30 10.72 -8.60
CA LEU A 206 13.87 10.04 -7.43
C LEU A 206 13.57 10.81 -6.15
N ASP A 207 13.71 12.15 -6.18
CA ASP A 207 13.48 13.03 -5.03
C ASP A 207 12.02 13.00 -4.53
N CYS A 208 11.05 12.72 -5.41
CA CYS A 208 9.65 12.55 -5.00
C CYS A 208 9.30 11.11 -4.57
N GLN A 209 9.94 10.09 -5.14
CA GLN A 209 9.65 8.68 -4.84
C GLN A 209 10.36 8.15 -3.59
N ILE A 210 11.54 8.68 -3.24
CA ILE A 210 12.48 8.02 -2.30
C ILE A 210 12.78 8.91 -1.10
N LEU A 211 12.30 8.50 0.07
CA LEU A 211 12.42 9.22 1.33
C LEU A 211 13.87 9.30 1.85
N ALA A 212 14.09 10.07 2.92
CA ALA A 212 15.44 10.29 3.46
C ALA A 212 16.02 9.01 4.09
N ASP A 213 15.21 8.19 4.74
CA ASP A 213 15.57 6.84 5.21
C ASP A 213 15.81 5.80 4.10
N GLY A 214 15.32 6.06 2.86
CA GLY A 214 15.41 5.14 1.72
C GLY A 214 14.14 4.33 1.44
N CYS A 215 13.04 4.55 2.15
CA CYS A 215 11.74 3.95 1.82
C CYS A 215 11.09 4.63 0.60
N HIS A 216 10.31 3.86 -0.17
CA HIS A 216 9.45 4.40 -1.20
C HIS A 216 8.22 5.10 -0.60
N ALA A 217 7.86 6.28 -1.11
CA ALA A 217 6.80 7.14 -0.58
C ALA A 217 5.39 6.49 -0.56
N SER A 218 5.16 5.42 -1.35
CA SER A 218 3.91 4.64 -1.30
C SER A 218 3.82 3.64 -0.15
N ARG A 219 4.79 3.62 0.77
CA ARG A 219 4.83 2.73 1.96
C ARG A 219 4.63 1.24 1.65
N SER A 220 5.13 0.77 0.51
CA SER A 220 4.91 -0.58 0.00
C SER A 220 6.23 -1.32 -0.27
N PRO A 221 6.47 -2.51 0.32
CA PRO A 221 7.60 -3.37 -0.01
C PRO A 221 7.65 -3.79 -1.50
N GLU A 222 6.50 -3.92 -2.17
CA GLU A 222 6.46 -4.20 -3.61
C GLU A 222 7.00 -3.02 -4.42
N ALA A 223 6.56 -1.80 -4.10
CA ALA A 223 7.08 -0.61 -4.75
C ALA A 223 8.59 -0.43 -4.48
N GLN A 224 9.05 -0.71 -3.26
CA GLN A 224 10.48 -0.73 -2.92
C GLN A 224 11.26 -1.70 -3.83
N PHE A 225 10.76 -2.92 -4.02
CA PHE A 225 11.36 -3.93 -4.89
C PHE A 225 11.38 -3.51 -6.37
N LEU A 226 10.22 -3.10 -6.91
CA LEU A 226 10.08 -2.76 -8.32
C LEU A 226 10.87 -1.51 -8.71
N VAL A 227 10.84 -0.46 -7.88
CA VAL A 227 11.69 0.74 -8.07
C VAL A 227 13.15 0.34 -8.07
N LEU A 228 13.63 -0.37 -7.03
CA LEU A 228 15.04 -0.73 -6.93
C LEU A 228 15.52 -1.61 -8.09
N ARG A 229 14.65 -2.48 -8.62
CA ARG A 229 14.93 -3.28 -9.82
C ARG A 229 15.16 -2.41 -11.06
N GLU A 230 14.29 -1.44 -11.33
CA GLU A 230 14.45 -0.53 -12.47
C GLU A 230 15.70 0.38 -12.28
N LEU A 231 16.02 0.83 -11.06
CA LEU A 231 17.26 1.57 -10.76
C LEU A 231 18.53 0.72 -10.98
N ALA A 232 18.54 -0.52 -10.50
CA ALA A 232 19.67 -1.44 -10.63
C ALA A 232 19.97 -1.78 -12.11
N GLU A 233 18.94 -1.82 -12.95
CA GLU A 233 19.10 -1.99 -14.40
C GLU A 233 19.66 -0.71 -15.06
N MET A 234 19.12 0.47 -14.75
CA MET A 234 19.68 1.75 -15.23
C MET A 234 21.15 1.96 -14.81
N ARG A 235 21.53 1.53 -13.59
CA ARG A 235 22.92 1.49 -13.12
C ARG A 235 23.82 0.66 -14.05
N LEU A 236 23.37 -0.53 -14.45
CA LEU A 236 24.10 -1.40 -15.39
C LEU A 236 24.20 -0.77 -16.79
N MET A 237 23.13 -0.12 -17.28
CA MET A 237 23.15 0.58 -18.56
C MET A 237 24.20 1.70 -18.58
N LEU A 238 24.20 2.58 -17.57
CA LEU A 238 25.16 3.68 -17.43
C LEU A 238 26.60 3.17 -17.36
N GLN A 239 26.86 2.12 -16.57
CA GLN A 239 28.19 1.50 -16.45
C GLN A 239 28.66 0.88 -17.76
N THR A 240 27.78 0.18 -18.49
CA THR A 240 28.10 -0.47 -19.78
C THR A 240 28.44 0.59 -20.83
N ALA A 241 27.66 1.68 -20.89
CA ALA A 241 27.88 2.81 -21.79
C ALA A 241 29.01 3.77 -21.36
N ARG A 242 29.63 3.55 -20.19
CA ARG A 242 30.63 4.44 -19.55
C ARG A 242 30.13 5.88 -19.35
N ILE A 243 28.82 6.06 -19.17
CA ILE A 243 28.19 7.35 -18.87
C ILE A 243 28.28 7.58 -17.35
N PRO A 244 28.70 8.77 -16.88
CA PRO A 244 28.68 9.12 -15.46
C PRO A 244 27.29 8.93 -14.84
N MET A 245 27.23 8.30 -13.68
CA MET A 245 25.99 8.03 -12.96
C MET A 245 25.48 9.29 -12.25
N PRO A 246 24.17 9.65 -12.33
CA PRO A 246 23.61 10.75 -11.58
C PRO A 246 23.77 10.55 -10.07
N THR A 247 24.10 11.63 -9.34
CA THR A 247 24.32 11.57 -7.89
C THR A 247 23.06 11.16 -7.12
N ALA A 248 21.88 11.62 -7.55
CA ALA A 248 20.62 11.21 -6.95
C ALA A 248 20.36 9.71 -7.16
N LEU A 249 20.65 9.17 -8.36
CA LEU A 249 20.52 7.73 -8.64
C LEU A 249 21.50 6.88 -7.84
N ALA A 250 22.74 7.35 -7.65
CA ALA A 250 23.72 6.72 -6.76
C ALA A 250 23.19 6.65 -5.31
N ALA A 251 22.81 7.81 -4.76
CA ALA A 251 22.30 7.92 -3.39
C ALA A 251 20.97 7.18 -3.19
N ALA A 252 20.13 7.06 -4.23
CA ALA A 252 18.91 6.26 -4.21
C ALA A 252 19.22 4.77 -4.01
N LEU A 253 20.13 4.20 -4.80
CA LEU A 253 20.55 2.80 -4.69
C LEU A 253 21.12 2.49 -3.29
N ASP A 254 22.00 3.35 -2.79
CA ASP A 254 22.68 3.18 -1.51
C ASP A 254 21.72 3.22 -0.30
N ARG A 255 20.61 3.99 -0.38
CA ARG A 255 19.56 4.02 0.65
C ARG A 255 18.50 2.94 0.49
N MET A 256 18.03 2.69 -0.73
CA MET A 256 16.92 1.77 -0.97
C MET A 256 17.28 0.30 -0.79
N ALA A 257 18.53 -0.10 -1.08
CA ALA A 257 18.94 -1.51 -0.98
C ALA A 257 19.01 -2.04 0.48
N PRO A 258 19.54 -1.30 1.47
CA PRO A 258 19.42 -1.66 2.88
C PRO A 258 17.98 -1.74 3.40
N VAL A 259 17.08 -0.88 2.88
CA VAL A 259 15.65 -0.89 3.23
C VAL A 259 14.94 -2.10 2.62
N LEU A 260 15.19 -2.45 1.35
CA LEU A 260 14.63 -3.67 0.76
C LEU A 260 15.16 -4.93 1.46
N ARG A 261 16.42 -4.92 1.93
CA ARG A 261 16.96 -5.98 2.80
C ARG A 261 16.23 -6.04 4.15
N ALA A 262 15.87 -4.89 4.73
CA ALA A 262 15.16 -4.81 6.00
C ALA A 262 13.72 -5.31 5.94
N PHE A 263 13.01 -5.11 4.82
CA PHE A 263 11.65 -5.65 4.60
C PHE A 263 11.55 -7.18 4.50
N ARG A 264 12.65 -7.94 4.69
CA ARG A 264 12.65 -9.40 4.61
C ARG A 264 12.48 -10.06 5.97
N HIS A 265 11.65 -11.12 5.99
CA HIS A 265 11.64 -12.13 7.05
C HIS A 265 12.81 -13.11 6.87
N GLY A 266 13.03 -14.01 7.84
CA GLY A 266 14.11 -15.00 7.80
C GLY A 266 13.97 -16.08 6.72
N ASP A 267 12.78 -16.21 6.12
CA ASP A 267 12.54 -17.02 4.91
C ASP A 267 13.15 -16.40 3.64
N GLY A 268 13.44 -15.10 3.67
CA GLY A 268 13.96 -14.32 2.55
C GLY A 268 12.90 -13.70 1.63
N HIS A 269 11.61 -13.90 1.88
CA HIS A 269 10.53 -13.17 1.20
C HIS A 269 10.28 -11.81 1.91
N LEU A 270 9.57 -10.90 1.23
CA LEU A 270 9.17 -9.60 1.81
C LEU A 270 8.02 -9.76 2.82
N ALA A 271 7.86 -8.78 3.71
CA ALA A 271 6.63 -8.59 4.49
C ALA A 271 5.50 -8.05 3.60
N LEU A 272 4.25 -8.37 3.93
CA LEU A 272 3.09 -8.27 3.04
C LEU A 272 2.18 -7.04 3.30
N PHE A 273 2.78 -5.91 3.67
CA PHE A 273 2.09 -4.63 3.91
C PHE A 273 1.74 -3.87 2.61
N ASN A 274 0.65 -3.09 2.62
CA ASN A 274 0.30 -2.07 1.61
C ASN A 274 0.57 -2.48 0.14
N GLY A 275 -0.30 -3.32 -0.43
CA GLY A 275 -0.21 -3.69 -1.84
C GLY A 275 0.95 -4.63 -2.18
N ALA A 276 1.64 -5.18 -1.18
CA ALA A 276 2.77 -6.09 -1.37
C ALA A 276 2.36 -7.39 -2.10
N ALA A 277 3.19 -7.78 -3.07
CA ALA A 277 3.08 -9.03 -3.81
C ALA A 277 4.29 -9.93 -3.51
N PRO A 278 4.16 -11.25 -3.66
CA PRO A 278 5.27 -12.17 -3.42
C PRO A 278 6.26 -12.23 -4.58
N HIS A 279 7.56 -12.25 -4.23
CA HIS A 279 8.66 -12.51 -5.16
C HIS A 279 9.61 -13.55 -4.59
N GLU A 280 10.15 -14.39 -5.46
CA GLU A 280 11.16 -15.39 -5.13
C GLU A 280 12.34 -14.77 -4.36
N PRO A 281 12.79 -15.36 -3.21
CA PRO A 281 13.91 -14.82 -2.42
C PRO A 281 15.19 -14.66 -3.25
N ALA A 282 15.44 -15.59 -4.18
CA ALA A 282 16.56 -15.55 -5.10
C ALA A 282 16.47 -14.41 -6.14
N LEU A 283 15.29 -13.86 -6.42
CA LEU A 283 15.13 -12.66 -7.25
C LEU A 283 15.34 -11.40 -6.41
N ILE A 284 14.83 -11.36 -5.17
CA ILE A 284 15.04 -10.26 -4.22
C ILE A 284 16.53 -10.07 -3.94
N ASP A 285 17.27 -11.14 -3.60
CA ASP A 285 18.72 -11.08 -3.40
C ASP A 285 19.47 -10.64 -4.67
N GLN A 286 19.01 -11.07 -5.85
CA GLN A 286 19.59 -10.65 -7.13
C GLN A 286 19.36 -9.17 -7.44
N VAL A 287 18.24 -8.58 -7.02
CA VAL A 287 17.98 -7.13 -7.11
C VAL A 287 18.87 -6.39 -6.13
N ILE A 288 18.92 -6.80 -4.84
CA ILE A 288 19.75 -6.15 -3.82
C ILE A 288 21.24 -6.18 -4.21
N ALA A 289 21.76 -7.34 -4.64
CA ALA A 289 23.15 -7.49 -5.08
C ALA A 289 23.46 -6.71 -6.38
N ARG A 290 22.49 -6.51 -7.27
CA ARG A 290 22.64 -5.66 -8.47
C ARG A 290 22.44 -4.17 -8.18
N ALA A 291 21.75 -3.79 -7.11
CA ALA A 291 21.67 -2.41 -6.67
C ALA A 291 22.96 -1.98 -5.95
N LEU A 292 23.39 -2.76 -4.95
CA LEU A 292 24.48 -2.43 -4.03
C LEU A 292 25.51 -3.59 -3.92
N PRO A 293 26.38 -3.79 -4.93
CA PRO A 293 27.25 -4.99 -5.04
C PRO A 293 28.33 -5.15 -3.97
N ARG A 294 28.48 -4.18 -3.04
CA ARG A 294 29.46 -4.17 -1.95
C ARG A 294 28.83 -3.93 -0.58
N GLY A 295 27.49 -3.94 -0.47
CA GLY A 295 26.77 -3.60 0.75
C GLY A 295 25.83 -4.70 1.23
N HIS A 296 26.24 -5.35 2.33
CA HIS A 296 25.40 -6.30 3.09
C HIS A 296 24.64 -5.61 4.24
N VAL A 297 24.65 -4.27 4.25
CA VAL A 297 24.02 -3.43 5.28
C VAL A 297 22.50 -3.64 5.30
N LEU A 298 21.95 -3.73 6.51
CA LEU A 298 20.53 -3.66 6.84
C LEU A 298 20.19 -2.21 7.23
N ALA A 299 19.03 -1.68 6.83
CA ALA A 299 18.57 -0.40 7.36
C ALA A 299 18.40 -0.47 8.88
N ARG A 300 18.87 0.55 9.62
CA ARG A 300 18.78 0.61 11.09
C ARG A 300 17.36 0.87 11.61
N GLY A 301 16.49 1.38 10.76
CA GLY A 301 15.12 1.77 11.04
C GLY A 301 14.51 2.45 9.81
N MET A 302 13.19 2.66 9.80
CA MET A 302 12.45 3.25 8.68
C MET A 302 11.49 4.36 9.19
N PRO A 303 12.03 5.46 9.76
CA PRO A 303 11.22 6.50 10.41
C PRO A 303 10.38 7.34 9.44
N ASP A 304 10.78 7.50 8.18
CA ASP A 304 10.01 8.24 7.18
C ASP A 304 8.99 7.31 6.50
N GLY A 305 9.41 6.08 6.18
CA GLY A 305 8.51 5.02 5.71
C GLY A 305 7.49 4.54 6.75
N ARG A 306 7.71 4.87 8.03
CA ARG A 306 6.88 4.53 9.19
C ARG A 306 6.67 3.03 9.36
N PHE A 307 7.75 2.26 9.21
CA PHE A 307 7.76 0.82 9.51
C PHE A 307 8.70 0.53 10.67
N ILE A 308 8.24 -0.31 11.59
CA ILE A 308 9.05 -0.78 12.71
C ILE A 308 9.41 -2.24 12.44
N ARG A 309 10.67 -2.58 12.70
CA ARG A 309 11.21 -3.94 12.61
C ARG A 309 11.99 -4.24 13.90
N ALA A 310 11.33 -4.85 14.87
CA ALA A 310 11.98 -5.38 16.06
C ALA A 310 12.59 -6.76 15.74
N ALA A 311 13.72 -7.11 16.37
CA ALA A 311 14.39 -8.37 16.14
C ALA A 311 15.17 -8.81 17.39
N SER A 312 14.71 -9.88 18.00
CA SER A 312 15.21 -10.44 19.26
C SER A 312 15.46 -11.93 19.07
N GLY A 313 16.64 -12.44 19.45
CA GLY A 313 17.01 -13.83 19.18
C GLY A 313 16.87 -14.21 17.70
N ASN A 314 16.05 -15.23 17.42
CA ASN A 314 15.67 -15.65 16.05
C ASN A 314 14.37 -14.98 15.55
N THR A 315 13.68 -14.22 16.40
CA THR A 315 12.34 -13.68 16.15
C THR A 315 12.41 -12.29 15.53
N VAL A 316 11.59 -12.07 14.50
CA VAL A 316 11.42 -10.78 13.82
C VAL A 316 9.95 -10.40 13.84
N LEU A 317 9.67 -9.20 14.36
CA LEU A 317 8.36 -8.56 14.39
C LEU A 317 8.40 -7.32 13.49
N PHE A 318 7.48 -7.24 12.54
CA PHE A 318 7.17 -6.02 11.80
C PHE A 318 5.86 -5.40 12.27
N ALA A 319 5.77 -4.07 12.23
CA ALA A 319 4.51 -3.34 12.41
C ALA A 319 4.41 -2.12 11.48
N ASP A 320 3.21 -1.86 10.95
CA ASP A 320 2.87 -0.63 10.23
C ASP A 320 2.54 0.48 11.24
N GLY A 321 3.47 1.43 11.42
CA GLY A 321 3.35 2.55 12.33
C GLY A 321 3.05 3.89 11.64
N GLY A 322 2.40 3.87 10.47
CA GLY A 322 2.22 5.10 9.68
C GLY A 322 0.80 5.30 9.15
N PRO A 323 0.44 6.55 8.82
CA PRO A 323 -0.81 6.84 8.14
C PRO A 323 -0.79 6.28 6.70
N PRO A 324 -1.94 6.22 6.01
CA PRO A 324 -1.96 5.87 4.60
C PRO A 324 -1.12 6.85 3.77
N ALA A 325 -0.51 6.34 2.69
CA ALA A 325 0.43 7.10 1.86
C ALA A 325 -0.13 8.46 1.36
N PRO A 326 0.74 9.46 1.15
CA PRO A 326 0.32 10.79 0.68
C PRO A 326 -0.39 10.73 -0.68
N PRO A 327 -1.21 11.75 -1.03
CA PRO A 327 -1.92 11.80 -2.30
C PRO A 327 -0.99 11.61 -3.50
N GLY A 328 -1.37 10.74 -4.44
CA GLY A 328 -0.54 10.37 -5.60
C GLY A 328 0.36 9.15 -5.37
N PHE A 329 0.55 8.73 -4.12
CA PHE A 329 1.26 7.51 -3.73
C PHE A 329 0.34 6.47 -3.08
N ASP A 330 -0.96 6.75 -2.98
CA ASP A 330 -1.95 5.98 -2.23
C ASP A 330 -2.59 4.79 -2.96
N ALA A 331 -2.29 4.59 -4.24
CA ALA A 331 -2.85 3.52 -5.07
C ALA A 331 -2.53 2.08 -4.57
N LEU A 332 -1.54 1.92 -3.69
CA LEU A 332 -1.18 0.65 -3.03
C LEU A 332 -1.46 0.63 -1.52
N ALA A 333 -1.90 1.75 -0.92
CA ALA A 333 -2.16 1.80 0.52
C ALA A 333 -3.39 0.96 0.90
N HIS A 334 -3.28 0.18 1.98
CA HIS A 334 -4.33 -0.68 2.54
C HIS A 334 -4.91 -0.07 3.84
N GLY A 335 -5.98 -0.67 4.36
CA GLY A 335 -6.59 -0.40 5.67
C GLY A 335 -5.87 -1.07 6.85
N GLY A 336 -4.81 -1.85 6.61
CA GLY A 336 -4.00 -2.52 7.64
C GLY A 336 -3.12 -1.60 8.51
N LEU A 337 -3.62 -0.44 8.91
CA LEU A 337 -2.95 0.48 9.83
C LEU A 337 -2.76 -0.22 11.18
N LEU A 338 -1.57 -0.16 11.77
CA LEU A 338 -1.22 -0.87 13.02
C LEU A 338 -1.19 -2.41 12.88
N SER A 339 -1.28 -2.96 11.65
CA SER A 339 -1.09 -4.40 11.42
C SER A 339 0.37 -4.85 11.65
N MET A 340 0.57 -6.16 11.82
CA MET A 340 1.88 -6.75 12.14
C MET A 340 2.13 -8.08 11.42
N GLU A 341 3.41 -8.46 11.33
CA GLU A 341 3.84 -9.80 10.89
C GLU A 341 4.94 -10.33 11.83
N LEU A 342 4.89 -11.63 12.14
CA LEU A 342 5.77 -12.32 13.06
C LEU A 342 6.40 -13.56 12.40
N SER A 343 7.71 -13.70 12.51
CA SER A 343 8.42 -14.93 12.15
C SER A 343 9.51 -15.25 13.16
N SER A 344 9.76 -16.54 13.43
CA SER A 344 10.95 -16.99 14.15
C SER A 344 11.76 -17.93 13.28
N GLY A 345 13.08 -17.74 13.24
CA GLY A 345 13.98 -18.47 12.35
C GLY A 345 13.56 -18.29 10.89
N ARG A 346 13.21 -19.41 10.23
CA ARG A 346 12.65 -19.38 8.86
C ARG A 346 11.12 -19.48 8.82
N SER A 347 10.48 -19.74 9.96
CA SER A 347 9.04 -19.96 10.05
C SER A 347 8.28 -18.64 10.22
N ARG A 348 7.41 -18.30 9.27
CA ARG A 348 6.36 -17.28 9.50
C ARG A 348 5.28 -17.87 10.42
N ILE A 349 4.82 -17.07 11.37
CA ILE A 349 3.79 -17.45 12.36
C ILE A 349 2.54 -16.63 12.06
N VAL A 350 2.62 -15.31 12.25
CA VAL A 350 1.55 -14.34 11.96
C VAL A 350 1.91 -13.57 10.70
N VAL A 351 0.97 -13.41 9.78
CA VAL A 351 1.14 -12.72 8.49
C VAL A 351 0.02 -11.71 8.25
N ASN A 352 0.15 -10.90 7.20
CA ASN A 352 -1.02 -10.32 6.52
C ASN A 352 -1.41 -11.22 5.33
N CYS A 353 -2.63 -11.11 4.83
CA CYS A 353 -3.06 -11.89 3.67
C CYS A 353 -2.24 -11.54 2.40
N GLY A 354 -1.68 -10.33 2.31
CA GLY A 354 -1.02 -9.80 1.11
C GLY A 354 -2.01 -9.29 0.06
N ALA A 355 -1.50 -8.84 -1.09
CA ALA A 355 -2.31 -8.20 -2.12
C ALA A 355 -2.54 -9.07 -3.36
N SER A 356 -3.52 -8.69 -4.19
CA SER A 356 -3.78 -9.31 -5.49
C SER A 356 -4.00 -8.29 -6.59
N GLY A 357 -3.41 -8.56 -7.77
CA GLY A 357 -3.70 -7.84 -9.01
C GLY A 357 -5.02 -8.24 -9.67
N LEU A 358 -5.75 -9.22 -9.13
CA LEU A 358 -7.07 -9.64 -9.63
C LEU A 358 -8.16 -8.70 -9.08
N PRO A 359 -8.97 -8.02 -9.92
CA PRO A 359 -9.94 -7.03 -9.46
C PRO A 359 -10.93 -7.54 -8.41
N ALA A 360 -11.36 -8.80 -8.51
CA ALA A 360 -12.29 -9.43 -7.56
C ALA A 360 -11.72 -9.55 -6.12
N TRP A 361 -10.39 -9.63 -5.98
CA TRP A 361 -9.72 -9.75 -4.69
C TRP A 361 -9.11 -8.43 -4.20
N ARG A 362 -8.83 -7.48 -5.11
CA ARG A 362 -8.21 -6.19 -4.78
C ARG A 362 -8.93 -5.43 -3.68
N GLY A 363 -10.27 -5.41 -3.68
CA GLY A 363 -11.04 -4.71 -2.64
C GLY A 363 -10.94 -5.38 -1.27
N VAL A 364 -11.23 -6.68 -1.20
CA VAL A 364 -11.27 -7.46 0.06
C VAL A 364 -9.89 -7.49 0.73
N LEU A 365 -8.82 -7.71 -0.04
CA LEU A 365 -7.45 -7.74 0.47
C LEU A 365 -6.91 -6.36 0.88
N ARG A 366 -7.60 -5.27 0.52
CA ARG A 366 -7.22 -3.89 0.86
C ARG A 366 -7.79 -3.45 2.22
N ASP A 367 -8.75 -4.16 2.78
CA ASP A 367 -9.43 -3.78 4.03
C ASP A 367 -8.89 -4.51 5.27
N ALA A 368 -9.16 -3.97 6.46
CA ALA A 368 -8.63 -4.45 7.74
C ALA A 368 -8.85 -5.96 8.03
N PRO A 369 -9.96 -6.62 7.62
CA PRO A 369 -10.13 -8.07 7.83
C PRO A 369 -9.17 -8.97 7.03
N ALA A 370 -8.28 -8.41 6.20
CA ALA A 370 -7.19 -9.12 5.53
C ALA A 370 -5.79 -8.84 6.15
N HIS A 371 -5.79 -8.25 7.34
CA HIS A 371 -4.59 -7.83 8.07
C HIS A 371 -4.64 -8.27 9.54
N SER A 372 -3.47 -8.55 10.13
CA SER A 372 -3.38 -9.00 11.53
C SER A 372 -3.52 -7.81 12.50
N VAL A 373 -4.76 -7.37 12.71
CA VAL A 373 -5.13 -6.09 13.34
C VAL A 373 -6.53 -6.13 13.98
N LEU A 374 -6.85 -5.15 14.83
CA LEU A 374 -8.22 -4.84 15.24
C LEU A 374 -9.03 -4.23 14.10
N SER A 375 -10.25 -4.74 13.92
CA SER A 375 -11.21 -4.36 12.87
C SER A 375 -12.61 -4.12 13.46
N ILE A 376 -13.31 -3.08 12.99
CA ILE A 376 -14.73 -2.83 13.33
C ILE A 376 -15.58 -3.18 12.10
N PRO A 377 -16.46 -4.20 12.14
CA PRO A 377 -17.16 -4.70 10.94
C PRO A 377 -17.99 -3.65 10.18
N VAL A 378 -18.48 -2.61 10.87
CA VAL A 378 -19.31 -1.54 10.30
C VAL A 378 -18.53 -0.35 9.75
N CYS A 379 -17.20 -0.30 9.91
CA CYS A 379 -16.39 0.86 9.51
C CYS A 379 -14.96 0.45 9.10
N PRO A 380 -14.61 0.53 7.80
CA PRO A 380 -13.22 0.32 7.37
C PRO A 380 -12.34 1.52 7.83
N PRO A 381 -11.12 1.29 8.35
CA PRO A 381 -10.26 2.35 8.90
C PRO A 381 -9.69 3.30 7.84
N VAL A 382 -9.82 2.95 6.56
CA VAL A 382 -9.44 3.77 5.41
C VAL A 382 -10.59 3.70 4.40
N GLN A 383 -10.94 4.84 3.79
CA GLN A 383 -12.07 4.94 2.86
C GLN A 383 -11.62 5.46 1.50
N TRP A 384 -12.05 4.79 0.44
CA TRP A 384 -11.67 5.08 -0.95
C TRP A 384 -12.80 5.71 -1.76
N ASP A 385 -12.45 6.45 -2.81
CA ASP A 385 -13.38 7.00 -3.80
C ASP A 385 -13.50 6.09 -5.05
N GLU A 386 -14.32 6.52 -6.01
CA GLU A 386 -14.55 5.82 -7.28
C GLU A 386 -13.29 5.72 -8.17
N ASN A 387 -12.25 6.49 -7.85
CA ASN A 387 -10.96 6.53 -8.54
C ASN A 387 -9.86 5.77 -7.74
N ASP A 388 -10.24 5.00 -6.72
CA ASP A 388 -9.37 4.18 -5.86
C ASP A 388 -8.42 5.01 -4.94
N HIS A 389 -8.64 6.33 -4.84
CA HIS A 389 -7.90 7.28 -3.99
C HIS A 389 -8.50 7.36 -2.57
N ILE A 390 -7.68 7.71 -1.58
CA ILE A 390 -8.11 7.81 -0.18
C ILE A 390 -8.82 9.15 0.07
N LYS A 391 -10.09 9.06 0.49
CA LYS A 391 -10.97 10.18 0.88
C LYS A 391 -10.48 10.87 2.16
N THR A 392 -10.26 10.09 3.21
CA THR A 392 -9.90 10.56 4.55
C THR A 392 -8.65 9.82 5.01
N ARG A 393 -7.62 10.56 5.40
CA ARG A 393 -6.38 10.00 5.97
C ARG A 393 -6.44 10.15 7.48
N PRO A 394 -6.55 9.06 8.25
CA PRO A 394 -6.44 9.14 9.69
C PRO A 394 -5.03 9.48 10.12
N THR A 395 -4.94 10.09 11.30
CA THR A 395 -3.70 10.26 12.04
C THR A 395 -3.20 8.90 12.49
N VAL A 396 -1.90 8.66 12.42
CA VAL A 396 -1.24 7.52 13.08
C VAL A 396 -0.04 8.04 13.84
N THR A 397 0.11 7.63 15.10
CA THR A 397 1.32 7.86 15.90
C THR A 397 2.03 6.55 16.16
N SER A 398 3.35 6.61 16.30
CA SER A 398 4.21 5.44 16.48
C SER A 398 5.43 5.81 17.31
N ARG A 399 5.67 5.07 18.39
CA ARG A 399 6.86 5.14 19.23
C ARG A 399 7.46 3.73 19.32
N HIS A 400 8.78 3.65 19.24
CA HIS A 400 9.52 2.40 19.43
C HIS A 400 10.69 2.70 20.35
N GLU A 401 10.75 2.01 21.48
CA GLU A 401 11.81 2.09 22.47
C GLU A 401 12.48 0.73 22.61
N VAL A 402 13.78 0.75 22.90
CA VAL A 402 14.55 -0.44 23.24
C VAL A 402 14.98 -0.30 24.70
N LEU A 403 14.44 -1.17 25.55
CA LEU A 403 14.63 -1.15 27.01
C LEU A 403 15.63 -2.24 27.37
N GLY A 404 16.91 -1.87 27.45
CA GLY A 404 18.01 -2.84 27.48
C GLY A 404 18.16 -3.49 26.09
N ALA A 405 17.51 -4.63 25.90
CA ALA A 405 17.30 -5.26 24.59
C ALA A 405 15.87 -5.77 24.36
N ASP A 406 14.94 -5.50 25.29
CA ASP A 406 13.50 -5.65 25.03
C ASP A 406 13.04 -4.56 24.07
N HIS A 407 12.09 -4.86 23.20
CA HIS A 407 11.45 -3.90 22.31
C HIS A 407 10.05 -3.55 22.80
N LEU A 408 9.80 -2.27 23.10
CA LEU A 408 8.46 -1.73 23.37
C LEU A 408 8.01 -0.87 22.17
N ILE A 409 6.86 -1.21 21.60
CA ILE A 409 6.24 -0.50 20.48
C ILE A 409 4.87 0.00 20.90
N GLU A 410 4.60 1.28 20.70
CA GLU A 410 3.34 1.94 21.04
C GLU A 410 2.81 2.66 19.80
N LEU A 411 1.62 2.26 19.35
CA LEU A 411 0.96 2.77 18.16
C LEU A 411 -0.43 3.31 18.51
N SER A 412 -0.90 4.33 17.80
CA SER A 412 -2.31 4.76 17.89
C SER A 412 -2.83 5.37 16.60
N SER A 413 -4.15 5.34 16.39
CA SER A 413 -4.82 5.98 15.26
C SER A 413 -6.24 6.46 15.59
N ASP A 414 -6.71 7.50 14.89
CA ASP A 414 -8.09 7.98 14.93
C ASP A 414 -8.97 7.42 13.79
N CYS A 415 -8.54 6.33 13.15
CA CYS A 415 -9.17 5.71 11.98
C CYS A 415 -10.65 5.33 12.15
N TYR A 416 -11.09 5.06 13.39
CA TYR A 416 -12.48 4.68 13.68
C TYR A 416 -13.35 5.83 14.21
N ARG A 417 -12.94 7.10 14.07
CA ARG A 417 -13.69 8.29 14.57
C ARG A 417 -15.16 8.36 14.13
N GLN A 418 -15.54 7.75 13.01
CA GLN A 418 -16.93 7.66 12.55
C GLN A 418 -17.83 6.77 13.43
N THR A 419 -17.27 5.99 14.35
CA THR A 419 -17.97 5.01 15.21
C THR A 419 -18.07 5.42 16.69
N GLY A 420 -17.62 6.63 17.04
CA GLY A 420 -17.55 7.08 18.44
C GLY A 420 -16.24 6.72 19.17
N VAL A 421 -15.40 5.87 18.58
CA VAL A 421 -13.99 5.66 19.00
C VAL A 421 -13.21 6.96 18.81
N THR A 422 -12.60 7.47 19.87
CA THR A 422 -11.71 8.64 19.78
C THR A 422 -10.31 8.24 19.32
N THR A 423 -9.79 7.12 19.84
CA THR A 423 -8.48 6.56 19.50
C THR A 423 -8.46 5.03 19.61
N TYR A 424 -7.95 4.35 18.58
CA TYR A 424 -7.50 2.95 18.66
C TYR A 424 -6.01 2.93 19.01
N HIS A 425 -5.65 2.15 20.03
CA HIS A 425 -4.28 1.94 20.49
C HIS A 425 -3.86 0.48 20.29
N ARG A 426 -2.60 0.28 19.88
CA ARG A 426 -1.92 -1.02 19.90
C ARG A 426 -0.58 -0.87 20.60
N ARG A 427 -0.35 -1.67 21.63
CA ARG A 427 0.94 -1.78 22.34
C ARG A 427 1.50 -3.17 22.11
N LEU A 428 2.78 -3.28 21.77
CA LEU A 428 3.48 -4.55 21.55
C LEU A 428 4.77 -4.56 22.38
N TYR A 429 5.07 -5.69 23.02
CA TYR A 429 6.32 -5.93 23.75
C TYR A 429 6.94 -7.22 23.24
N LEU A 430 8.17 -7.17 22.76
CA LEU A 430 8.98 -8.33 22.38
C LEU A 430 10.19 -8.43 23.31
N SER A 431 10.28 -9.53 24.06
CA SER A 431 11.40 -9.87 24.94
C SER A 431 12.76 -9.88 24.23
N GLN A 432 13.84 -9.64 24.97
CA GLN A 432 15.24 -9.74 24.54
C GLN A 432 15.58 -11.11 23.89
N GLU A 433 15.06 -12.20 24.45
CA GLU A 433 15.28 -13.56 23.95
C GLU A 433 14.49 -13.85 22.66
N GLY A 434 13.46 -13.04 22.39
CA GLY A 434 12.54 -13.22 21.28
C GLY A 434 11.56 -14.39 21.45
N THR A 435 11.49 -14.98 22.64
CA THR A 435 10.60 -16.10 22.97
C THR A 435 9.21 -15.67 23.36
N ASP A 436 9.03 -14.45 23.85
CA ASP A 436 7.75 -13.94 24.33
C ASP A 436 7.41 -12.61 23.66
N LEU A 437 6.28 -12.60 22.94
CA LEU A 437 5.64 -11.43 22.34
C LEU A 437 4.30 -11.20 23.01
N ARG A 438 4.10 -10.03 23.62
CA ARG A 438 2.82 -9.62 24.22
C ARG A 438 2.23 -8.43 23.48
N GLY A 439 0.91 -8.30 23.52
CA GLY A 439 0.24 -7.11 23.02
C GLY A 439 -1.02 -6.73 23.81
N GLU A 440 -1.42 -5.47 23.65
CA GLU A 440 -2.69 -4.92 24.12
C GLU A 440 -3.29 -4.07 22.97
N ASP A 441 -4.50 -4.43 22.56
CA ASP A 441 -5.30 -3.72 21.56
C ASP A 441 -6.50 -3.07 22.26
N ARG A 442 -6.65 -1.75 22.17
CA ARG A 442 -7.55 -0.97 23.04
C ARG A 442 -8.26 0.16 22.30
N LEU A 443 -9.55 0.36 22.58
CA LEU A 443 -10.36 1.46 22.04
C LEU A 443 -10.73 2.46 23.15
N ASP A 444 -10.33 3.72 22.98
CA ASP A 444 -10.95 4.83 23.70
C ASP A 444 -12.22 5.27 22.95
N CYS A 445 -13.33 5.43 23.66
CA CYS A 445 -14.64 5.80 23.10
C CYS A 445 -15.23 6.99 23.86
N ALA A 446 -15.96 7.86 23.15
CA ALA A 446 -16.73 8.97 23.74
C ALA A 446 -18.22 8.60 23.96
N GLY A 447 -18.55 7.31 23.89
CA GLY A 447 -19.89 6.75 23.93
C GLY A 447 -19.81 5.21 23.96
N PRO A 448 -20.88 4.49 23.56
CA PRO A 448 -20.89 3.03 23.55
C PRO A 448 -19.72 2.44 22.75
N LEU A 449 -19.14 1.36 23.28
CA LEU A 449 -18.09 0.58 22.64
C LEU A 449 -18.68 -0.17 21.43
N PRO A 450 -18.23 0.06 20.18
CA PRO A 450 -18.71 -0.69 19.03
C PRO A 450 -18.19 -2.13 19.05
N GLU A 451 -18.88 -3.05 18.37
CA GLU A 451 -18.36 -4.40 18.13
C GLU A 451 -17.03 -4.33 17.37
N PHE A 452 -16.00 -4.99 17.90
CA PHE A 452 -14.69 -5.09 17.27
C PHE A 452 -14.12 -6.50 17.35
N LEU A 453 -13.29 -6.83 16.36
CA LEU A 453 -12.67 -8.14 16.18
C LEU A 453 -11.17 -7.97 15.94
N LEU A 454 -10.35 -8.59 16.78
CA LEU A 454 -8.91 -8.67 16.61
C LEU A 454 -8.56 -9.93 15.82
N ARG A 455 -7.73 -9.81 14.78
CA ARG A 455 -7.32 -10.92 13.91
C ARG A 455 -5.82 -11.16 13.91
N PHE A 456 -5.44 -12.43 13.82
CA PHE A 456 -4.08 -12.88 13.51
C PHE A 456 -4.16 -13.96 12.42
N HIS A 457 -3.83 -13.61 11.18
CA HIS A 457 -3.75 -14.58 10.08
C HIS A 457 -2.50 -15.43 10.25
N LEU A 458 -2.65 -16.74 10.17
CA LEU A 458 -1.53 -17.67 10.31
C LEU A 458 -0.90 -17.97 8.95
N HIS A 459 0.39 -18.27 8.93
CA HIS A 459 1.04 -18.76 7.71
C HIS A 459 0.55 -20.18 7.38
N PRO A 460 0.36 -20.57 6.09
CA PRO A 460 -0.16 -21.90 5.72
C PRO A 460 0.62 -23.12 6.23
N ASP A 461 1.90 -22.95 6.60
CA ASP A 461 2.72 -24.02 7.19
C ASP A 461 2.51 -24.20 8.72
N VAL A 462 1.81 -23.28 9.38
CA VAL A 462 1.49 -23.37 10.83
C VAL A 462 0.32 -24.33 11.01
N LYS A 463 0.51 -25.37 11.83
CA LYS A 463 -0.58 -26.23 12.28
C LYS A 463 -1.13 -25.73 13.61
N VAL A 464 -2.44 -25.83 13.79
CA VAL A 464 -3.15 -25.34 14.97
C VAL A 464 -3.73 -26.50 15.75
N GLU A 465 -3.58 -26.45 17.06
CA GLU A 465 -4.15 -27.37 18.05
C GLU A 465 -4.73 -26.54 19.21
N LEU A 466 -5.77 -27.05 19.87
CA LEU A 466 -6.55 -26.32 20.88
C LEU A 466 -6.53 -27.10 22.19
N GLU A 467 -6.01 -26.48 23.25
CA GLU A 467 -5.95 -27.04 24.60
C GLU A 467 -6.67 -26.12 25.60
N ASP A 468 -7.92 -26.44 25.92
CA ASP A 468 -8.84 -25.68 26.78
C ASP A 468 -8.98 -24.18 26.43
N THR A 469 -8.07 -23.32 26.88
CA THR A 469 -8.00 -21.87 26.59
C THR A 469 -6.84 -21.46 25.68
N ASP A 470 -5.86 -22.33 25.53
CA ASP A 470 -4.59 -22.04 24.87
C ASP A 470 -4.62 -22.58 23.44
N ILE A 471 -4.04 -21.82 22.50
CA ILE A 471 -3.95 -22.19 21.09
C ILE A 471 -2.50 -22.53 20.76
N LEU A 472 -2.22 -23.81 20.52
CA LEU A 472 -0.89 -24.27 20.14
C LEU A 472 -0.66 -24.14 18.63
N LEU A 473 0.47 -23.54 18.28
CA LEU A 473 0.89 -23.19 16.93
C LEU A 473 2.21 -23.90 16.63
N HIS A 474 2.12 -25.00 15.91
CA HIS A 474 3.26 -25.83 15.53
C HIS A 474 3.86 -25.34 14.21
N THR A 475 5.13 -24.92 14.23
CA THR A 475 5.91 -24.60 13.03
C THR A 475 6.78 -25.79 12.60
N GLN A 476 7.74 -25.59 11.70
CA GLN A 476 8.70 -26.64 11.32
C GLN A 476 9.84 -26.83 12.33
N GLU A 477 10.15 -25.79 13.12
CA GLU A 477 11.35 -25.73 13.98
C GLU A 477 10.99 -25.50 15.47
N GLU A 478 9.83 -24.90 15.76
CA GLU A 478 9.42 -24.41 17.08
C GLU A 478 7.91 -24.58 17.33
N MET A 479 7.50 -24.71 18.59
CA MET A 479 6.09 -24.64 19.02
C MET A 479 5.84 -23.32 19.76
N TRP A 480 4.70 -22.69 19.49
CA TRP A 480 4.29 -21.43 20.11
C TRP A 480 2.89 -21.57 20.71
N CYS A 481 2.67 -21.04 21.91
CA CYS A 481 1.37 -20.95 22.55
C CYS A 481 0.82 -19.53 22.39
N PHE A 482 -0.40 -19.40 21.89
CA PHE A 482 -1.18 -18.17 21.92
C PHE A 482 -2.21 -18.19 23.04
N ARG A 483 -2.32 -17.06 23.77
CA ARG A 483 -3.31 -16.79 24.83
C ARG A 483 -3.87 -15.38 24.74
N SER A 484 -5.07 -15.18 25.27
CA SER A 484 -5.70 -13.86 25.41
C SER A 484 -6.63 -13.77 26.63
N ASP A 485 -6.93 -12.56 27.10
CA ASP A 485 -8.04 -12.30 28.03
C ASP A 485 -9.40 -12.14 27.33
N GLY A 486 -9.43 -12.12 25.98
CA GLY A 486 -10.64 -12.15 25.16
C GLY A 486 -11.00 -13.55 24.63
N TYR A 487 -12.27 -13.76 24.27
CA TYR A 487 -12.75 -15.02 23.71
C TYR A 487 -12.09 -15.28 22.35
N SER A 488 -11.30 -16.35 22.26
CA SER A 488 -10.47 -16.69 21.11
C SER A 488 -11.05 -17.87 20.33
N SER A 489 -11.08 -17.76 19.00
CA SER A 489 -11.62 -18.79 18.10
C SER A 489 -10.80 -18.90 16.82
N ILE A 490 -10.75 -20.09 16.21
CA ILE A 490 -10.14 -20.31 14.91
C ILE A 490 -11.19 -20.16 13.80
N GLU A 491 -10.91 -19.29 12.84
CA GLU A 491 -11.75 -19.07 11.64
C GLU A 491 -10.94 -19.38 10.36
N GLU A 492 -11.61 -19.65 9.25
CA GLU A 492 -10.94 -19.83 7.95
C GLU A 492 -10.30 -18.53 7.45
N SER A 493 -9.24 -18.63 6.67
CA SER A 493 -8.56 -17.46 6.07
C SER A 493 -7.89 -17.79 4.74
N VAL A 494 -7.29 -16.77 4.11
CA VAL A 494 -6.61 -16.88 2.80
C VAL A 494 -5.26 -16.18 2.80
N TRP A 495 -4.29 -16.73 2.08
CA TRP A 495 -2.96 -16.16 1.95
C TRP A 495 -2.56 -16.01 0.47
N PHE A 496 -2.14 -14.80 0.11
CA PHE A 496 -1.69 -14.38 -1.22
C PHE A 496 -0.17 -14.09 -1.25
N GLY A 497 0.56 -14.39 -0.17
CA GLY A 497 2.03 -14.28 -0.10
C GLY A 497 2.81 -15.38 -0.83
N GLY A 498 2.14 -16.20 -1.65
CA GLY A 498 2.75 -17.24 -2.47
C GLY A 498 2.37 -17.14 -3.95
N PRO A 499 2.94 -17.98 -4.83
CA PRO A 499 2.74 -17.90 -6.29
C PRO A 499 1.29 -18.16 -6.76
N ARG A 500 0.44 -18.68 -5.87
CA ARG A 500 -1.02 -18.79 -6.02
C ARG A 500 -1.67 -18.54 -4.65
N PRO A 501 -2.93 -18.08 -4.60
CA PRO A 501 -3.68 -18.00 -3.35
C PRO A 501 -3.88 -19.39 -2.75
N VAL A 502 -3.84 -19.49 -1.43
CA VAL A 502 -4.11 -20.72 -0.67
C VAL A 502 -5.01 -20.42 0.54
N SER A 503 -5.82 -21.39 0.94
CA SER A 503 -6.55 -21.33 2.22
C SER A 503 -5.58 -21.52 3.40
N THR A 504 -5.88 -20.91 4.52
CA THR A 504 -5.19 -21.06 5.80
C THR A 504 -6.16 -20.78 6.96
N LEU A 505 -5.66 -20.59 8.17
CA LEU A 505 -6.43 -20.31 9.38
C LEU A 505 -6.09 -18.92 9.93
N GLN A 506 -6.98 -18.37 10.74
CA GLN A 506 -6.72 -17.17 11.54
C GLN A 506 -7.24 -17.35 12.96
N ILE A 507 -6.53 -16.79 13.93
CA ILE A 507 -7.06 -16.59 15.28
C ILE A 507 -7.89 -15.32 15.23
N VAL A 508 -9.13 -15.38 15.70
CA VAL A 508 -10.03 -14.24 15.87
C VAL A 508 -10.40 -14.13 17.34
N VAL A 509 -10.13 -12.96 17.91
CA VAL A 509 -10.40 -12.65 19.32
C VAL A 509 -11.50 -11.61 19.42
N ARG A 510 -12.48 -11.89 20.28
CA ARG A 510 -13.59 -11.02 20.67
C ARG A 510 -13.34 -10.51 22.09
N PRO A 511 -13.71 -9.26 22.43
CA PRO A 511 -13.55 -8.76 23.80
C PRO A 511 -14.38 -9.62 24.77
N ALA A 512 -13.87 -9.80 25.99
CA ALA A 512 -14.62 -10.46 27.05
C ALA A 512 -15.81 -9.60 27.49
N GLU A 513 -16.90 -10.26 27.88
CA GLU A 513 -18.02 -9.64 28.59
C GLU A 513 -17.58 -9.32 30.03
N LEU A 514 -17.83 -8.09 30.48
CA LEU A 514 -17.60 -7.67 31.85
C LEU A 514 -18.81 -8.10 32.69
N ALA A 515 -18.59 -9.00 33.66
CA ALA A 515 -19.62 -9.39 34.61
C ALA A 515 -20.17 -8.14 35.35
N ALA A 516 -21.49 -8.03 35.47
CA ALA A 516 -22.20 -6.85 35.99
C ALA A 516 -21.99 -6.53 37.49
N GLU A 517 -21.00 -7.14 38.14
CA GLU A 517 -20.75 -7.03 39.59
C GLU A 517 -19.64 -6.01 39.91
N THR A 518 -19.89 -4.71 39.72
CA THR A 518 -19.24 -3.69 40.59
C THR A 518 -19.95 -2.34 40.78
N GLU A 519 -20.95 -1.93 39.99
CA GLU A 519 -21.57 -0.59 40.20
C GLU A 519 -22.21 -0.40 41.60
N LYS A 520 -22.78 -1.48 42.16
CA LYS A 520 -23.29 -1.49 43.56
C LYS A 520 -22.20 -1.22 44.61
N ALA A 521 -20.93 -1.52 44.32
CA ALA A 521 -19.84 -1.20 45.25
C ALA A 521 -19.49 0.29 45.25
N ALA A 522 -19.59 0.97 44.09
CA ALA A 522 -19.34 2.40 43.96
C ALA A 522 -20.48 3.26 44.56
N GLN A 523 -21.73 2.80 44.46
CA GLN A 523 -22.89 3.49 45.04
C GLN A 523 -22.96 3.28 46.58
N SER A 524 -22.68 2.07 47.08
CA SER A 524 -22.67 1.76 48.51
C SER A 524 -21.64 2.57 49.32
N SER A 525 -20.57 3.05 48.68
CA SER A 525 -19.57 3.95 49.30
C SER A 525 -19.92 5.44 49.29
N LEU A 526 -21.04 5.85 48.68
CA LEU A 526 -21.49 7.25 48.63
C LEU A 526 -22.65 7.56 49.58
N GLU A 527 -23.39 6.56 50.05
CA GLU A 527 -24.54 6.75 50.95
C GLU A 527 -24.16 6.76 52.46
N SER A 528 -22.90 6.45 52.81
CA SER A 528 -22.47 6.33 54.22
C SER A 528 -21.98 7.62 54.89
N GLU A 529 -21.88 8.75 54.18
CA GLU A 529 -21.36 10.02 54.72
C GLU A 529 -22.40 11.17 54.72
N ILE A 530 -23.67 10.87 55.02
CA ILE A 530 -24.69 11.89 55.33
C ILE A 530 -25.39 11.58 56.66
N TYR A 531 -24.74 11.93 57.79
CA TYR A 531 -25.30 12.57 59.00
C TYR A 531 -24.27 12.54 60.15
N GLY A 532 -23.78 13.70 60.63
CA GLY A 532 -22.69 13.77 61.62
C GLY A 532 -22.50 15.10 62.36
N ASP A 533 -23.55 15.93 62.38
CA ASP A 533 -23.84 17.16 63.16
C ASP A 533 -22.77 18.04 63.87
N THR A 534 -23.07 19.34 63.92
CA THR A 534 -22.56 20.43 64.80
C THR A 534 -21.15 21.05 64.65
N LEU A 535 -21.19 22.37 64.40
CA LEU A 535 -20.18 23.43 64.64
C LEU A 535 -20.04 23.73 66.17
N PRO A 536 -19.02 24.49 66.71
CA PRO A 536 -18.66 25.83 66.21
C PRO A 536 -17.25 26.47 66.47
N SER A 537 -17.06 27.60 65.76
CA SER A 537 -16.47 28.90 66.20
C SER A 537 -14.95 29.20 66.22
N ALA A 538 -14.69 30.47 65.86
CA ALA A 538 -13.63 31.40 66.32
C ALA A 538 -12.28 31.53 65.56
N GLU A 539 -12.05 32.77 65.05
CA GLU A 539 -10.85 33.64 65.25
C GLU A 539 -9.46 33.24 64.69
N THR A 540 -8.52 34.12 64.27
CA THR A 540 -8.49 35.53 63.75
C THR A 540 -7.13 35.73 63.02
N GLU A 541 -6.89 36.91 62.41
CA GLU A 541 -5.57 37.51 62.02
C GLU A 541 -4.84 37.02 60.75
N ASN A 542 -3.85 37.74 60.19
CA ASN A 542 -3.77 39.16 59.71
C ASN A 542 -2.37 39.43 59.09
N SER A 543 -2.27 39.90 57.83
CA SER A 543 -1.15 40.70 57.24
C SER A 543 -1.36 40.89 55.72
N ILE A 544 -1.35 42.10 55.12
CA ILE A 544 -0.22 43.03 54.85
C ILE A 544 0.71 42.45 53.74
N SER A 545 0.98 43.09 52.59
CA SER A 545 0.78 44.51 52.14
C SER A 545 0.56 44.71 50.62
N GLN A 546 0.03 45.89 50.26
CA GLN A 546 0.04 46.56 48.93
C GLN A 546 1.46 47.11 48.56
N PRO A 547 1.74 47.88 47.46
CA PRO A 547 0.91 48.46 46.38
C PRO A 547 1.49 48.18 44.94
N GLU A 548 1.29 48.89 43.81
CA GLU A 548 0.60 50.15 43.41
C GLU A 548 0.36 50.21 41.86
N GLN A 549 -0.53 51.12 41.39
CA GLN A 549 -0.64 51.69 40.01
C GLN A 549 -0.97 50.75 38.80
N ASP A 550 -1.59 51.21 37.69
CA ASP A 550 -1.90 52.61 37.27
C ASP A 550 -3.27 52.77 36.53
N GLU A 551 -3.62 54.00 36.15
CA GLU A 551 -4.85 54.47 35.47
C GLU A 551 -5.07 53.89 34.03
N ARG A 552 -6.18 54.09 33.26
CA ARG A 552 -7.23 55.16 33.24
C ARG A 552 -8.45 54.82 32.32
N SER A 553 -9.62 55.46 32.55
CA SER A 553 -10.68 55.98 31.59
C SER A 553 -11.09 55.20 30.31
N THR A 554 -12.33 55.20 29.79
CA THR A 554 -13.68 55.79 30.06
C THR A 554 -14.69 55.05 29.15
N GLU A 555 -15.98 54.86 29.45
CA GLU A 555 -17.14 55.79 29.25
C GLU A 555 -17.22 56.43 27.83
N THR A 556 -18.38 56.54 27.13
CA THR A 556 -19.79 56.19 27.44
C THR A 556 -20.69 56.07 26.18
N ASP A 557 -21.81 55.35 26.33
CA ASP A 557 -23.20 55.56 25.86
C ASP A 557 -23.65 56.09 24.46
N ALA A 558 -24.81 55.54 24.07
CA ALA A 558 -26.01 56.16 23.47
C ALA A 558 -26.09 56.60 21.97
N ASP A 559 -26.59 55.66 21.15
CA ASP A 559 -27.97 55.62 20.60
C ASP A 559 -28.49 56.58 19.48
N HIS A 560 -29.42 56.02 18.70
CA HIS A 560 -30.44 56.57 17.79
C HIS A 560 -30.12 57.10 16.36
N ALA A 561 -30.67 56.34 15.40
CA ALA A 561 -31.42 56.72 14.20
C ALA A 561 -30.74 57.41 12.98
N ASP A 562 -30.83 56.73 11.81
CA ASP A 562 -31.76 57.16 10.73
C ASP A 562 -32.16 55.97 9.81
N THR A 563 -33.05 56.21 8.83
CA THR A 563 -33.63 55.27 7.83
C THR A 563 -33.57 55.91 6.41
N PRO A 564 -34.14 55.41 5.27
CA PRO A 564 -35.09 54.29 5.07
C PRO A 564 -34.90 53.40 3.79
N GLU A 565 -35.91 52.54 3.52
CA GLU A 565 -36.26 51.85 2.24
C GLU A 565 -35.29 50.77 1.70
N THR A 566 -35.71 49.65 1.06
CA THR A 566 -37.00 48.96 0.73
C THR A 566 -36.69 47.45 0.45
N LEU A 567 -37.49 46.49 -0.09
CA LEU A 567 -38.80 46.47 -0.79
C LEU A 567 -39.52 45.07 -0.72
N ARG A 568 -40.59 44.95 0.09
CA ARG A 568 -41.68 43.91 0.04
C ARG A 568 -41.40 42.40 0.27
N ALA A 569 -42.49 41.71 0.62
CA ALA A 569 -42.68 40.26 0.82
C ALA A 569 -44.15 39.90 0.44
N GLU A 570 -44.55 38.62 0.48
CA GLU A 570 -45.97 38.21 0.66
C GLU A 570 -46.12 36.75 1.13
N VAL A 571 -47.26 36.39 1.73
CA VAL A 571 -47.49 35.13 2.50
C VAL A 571 -48.90 34.55 2.27
N SER A 572 -49.01 33.22 2.46
CA SER A 572 -50.14 32.26 2.32
C SER A 572 -51.51 32.58 3.01
N GLN A 573 -52.50 31.68 2.76
CA GLN A 573 -53.81 31.39 3.45
C GLN A 573 -55.11 31.75 2.67
N HIS A 574 -56.29 31.08 2.81
CA HIS A 574 -56.69 29.67 3.09
C HIS A 574 -58.25 29.48 2.88
N SER A 575 -58.84 28.35 3.33
CA SER A 575 -60.32 28.00 3.49
C SER A 575 -61.16 27.69 2.20
N GLU A 576 -62.31 26.97 2.14
CA GLU A 576 -63.12 26.03 3.01
C GLU A 576 -64.29 25.36 2.19
N THR A 577 -65.14 24.37 2.57
CA THR A 577 -65.23 23.34 3.68
C THR A 577 -65.50 21.90 3.10
N VAL A 578 -66.61 21.09 3.14
CA VAL A 578 -67.99 21.03 3.74
C VAL A 578 -68.57 19.55 3.76
N SER A 579 -69.12 19.06 4.90
CA SER A 579 -70.09 17.91 5.15
C SER A 579 -69.82 16.45 4.65
N GLU A 580 -70.41 15.34 5.16
CA GLU A 580 -71.63 15.04 5.97
C GLU A 580 -71.43 14.08 7.21
N THR A 581 -72.53 13.53 7.77
CA THR A 581 -72.74 12.92 9.12
C THR A 581 -72.81 11.36 9.13
N ARG A 582 -73.04 10.53 10.19
CA ARG A 582 -73.56 10.67 11.59
C ARG A 582 -73.40 9.36 12.45
N THR A 583 -73.32 9.45 13.80
CA THR A 583 -73.73 8.42 14.86
C THR A 583 -73.04 7.02 14.90
N ASP A 584 -72.94 6.25 16.00
CA ASP A 584 -73.38 6.40 17.43
C ASP A 584 -72.59 5.51 18.46
N THR A 585 -72.64 5.87 19.76
CA THR A 585 -72.41 5.07 21.01
C THR A 585 -71.06 4.32 21.33
N PRO A 586 -70.71 4.12 22.64
CA PRO A 586 -69.53 3.37 23.11
C PRO A 586 -69.81 2.11 23.99
N GLU A 587 -68.81 1.22 24.17
CA GLU A 587 -68.79 0.16 25.22
C GLU A 587 -67.39 -0.03 25.85
N HIS A 588 -67.34 -0.74 26.99
CA HIS A 588 -66.12 -1.07 27.76
C HIS A 588 -65.35 -2.28 27.19
N ASP A 589 -64.03 -2.30 27.40
CA ASP A 589 -63.36 -3.52 27.88
C ASP A 589 -62.16 -3.16 28.81
N THR A 590 -61.38 -4.16 29.22
CA THR A 590 -60.80 -4.25 30.57
C THR A 590 -59.26 -4.19 30.62
N SER A 591 -58.74 -3.96 31.84
CA SER A 591 -57.31 -3.82 32.10
C SER A 591 -56.57 -5.16 32.10
N ALA A 592 -55.61 -5.32 31.18
CA ALA A 592 -54.56 -6.31 31.27
C ALA A 592 -53.21 -5.63 31.52
N LEU A 593 -52.81 -5.53 32.79
CA LEU A 593 -51.46 -5.11 33.18
C LEU A 593 -50.48 -6.26 32.91
N HIS A 594 -50.02 -6.39 31.67
CA HIS A 594 -48.76 -7.08 31.42
C HIS A 594 -47.63 -6.20 31.94
N SER A 595 -47.00 -6.65 33.03
CA SER A 595 -45.65 -6.23 33.35
C SER A 595 -44.72 -6.77 32.27
N GLU A 596 -44.37 -5.93 31.30
CA GLU A 596 -43.21 -6.19 30.45
C GLU A 596 -41.99 -6.29 31.38
N GLU A 597 -41.32 -7.45 31.39
CA GLU A 597 -39.99 -7.52 31.98
C GLU A 597 -39.09 -6.56 31.20
N PRO A 598 -38.30 -5.71 31.87
CA PRO A 598 -37.37 -4.84 31.17
C PRO A 598 -36.44 -5.71 30.32
N ALA A 599 -36.31 -5.36 29.03
CA ALA A 599 -35.41 -6.09 28.13
C ALA A 599 -34.01 -6.17 28.76
N PRO A 600 -33.35 -7.33 28.75
CA PRO A 600 -32.07 -7.51 29.43
C PRO A 600 -31.06 -6.47 28.91
N GLU A 601 -30.40 -5.78 29.84
CA GLU A 601 -29.42 -4.76 29.50
C GLU A 601 -28.32 -5.37 28.62
N PRO A 602 -27.88 -4.67 27.55
CA PRO A 602 -26.93 -5.24 26.62
C PRO A 602 -25.58 -5.50 27.31
N PRO A 603 -24.93 -6.65 27.02
CA PRO A 603 -23.67 -7.02 27.68
C PRO A 603 -22.59 -5.96 27.44
N VAL A 604 -21.93 -5.55 28.53
CA VAL A 604 -20.86 -4.55 28.50
C VAL A 604 -19.54 -5.26 28.24
N PHE A 605 -18.90 -4.98 27.10
CA PHE A 605 -17.64 -5.63 26.73
C PHE A 605 -16.41 -4.83 27.19
N ALA A 606 -15.30 -5.53 27.40
CA ALA A 606 -14.01 -4.91 27.68
C ALA A 606 -13.52 -4.09 26.47
N SER A 607 -13.14 -2.83 26.70
CA SER A 607 -12.58 -1.95 25.66
C SER A 607 -11.12 -2.25 25.30
N ALA A 608 -10.53 -3.30 25.87
CA ALA A 608 -9.19 -3.79 25.61
C ALA A 608 -9.18 -5.31 25.45
N ILE A 609 -8.28 -5.81 24.60
CA ILE A 609 -7.90 -7.22 24.50
C ILE A 609 -6.38 -7.29 24.69
N ARG A 610 -5.93 -8.09 25.65
CA ARG A 610 -4.53 -8.47 25.84
C ARG A 610 -4.28 -9.85 25.30
N TRP A 611 -3.08 -10.06 24.78
CA TRP A 611 -2.71 -11.32 24.16
C TRP A 611 -1.20 -11.55 24.26
N ALA A 612 -0.80 -12.82 24.12
CA ALA A 612 0.59 -13.22 24.07
C ALA A 612 0.79 -14.38 23.10
N PHE A 613 1.89 -14.33 22.34
CA PHE A 613 2.50 -15.47 21.68
C PHE A 613 3.79 -15.78 22.44
N THR A 614 3.81 -16.89 23.17
CA THR A 614 4.99 -17.35 23.92
C THR A 614 5.49 -18.66 23.31
N ARG A 615 6.75 -18.70 22.88
CA ARG A 615 7.41 -19.94 22.42
C ARG A 615 7.49 -20.93 23.57
N LEU A 616 7.12 -22.17 23.29
CA LEU A 616 7.36 -23.30 24.17
C LEU A 616 8.72 -23.89 23.77
N ASP A 617 9.74 -23.67 24.60
CA ASP A 617 11.02 -24.38 24.46
C ASP A 617 10.79 -25.86 24.84
N GLY A 618 11.23 -26.78 23.99
CA GLY A 618 10.95 -28.24 24.07
C GLY A 618 12.09 -29.11 24.58
#